data_AF-A0A2T5FZD4-F1
#
_entry.id   AF-A0A2T5FZD4-F1
#
_cell.length_a   1.000
_cell.length_b   1.000
_cell.length_c   1.000
_cell.angle_alpha   90.00
_cell.angle_beta   90.00
_cell.angle_gamma   90.00
#
_symmetry.space_group_name_H-M   'P 1'
#
loop_
_entity.id
_entity.type
_entity.pdbx_description
1 polymer ?
#
loop_
_entity_poly.entity_id
_entity_poly.type
_entity_poly.pdbx_seq_one_letter_code
_entity_poly.pdbx_strand_id
1 'polypeptide(L)'
;MEESSIGSDSWRTFSDAVIRDMEQQDWLEDVVIVNESPDERVVGDVSLFRNAGDACRRLEQWWVEDQEGFAFTASGARLILAVDASNNVVVERREACADGTDIIKGWLRSSANAMLEARRQRARQGKINLGEAETRGVLPGTIEGLIAYLGFAR
;
A
#
# COMPACT_ATOMS: atom_id res chain seq x y z
N MET A 1 8.58 -50.16 28.82
CA MET A 1 7.66 -49.74 27.75
C MET A 1 7.11 -48.40 28.22
N GLU A 2 7.78 -47.33 27.84
CA GLU A 2 7.34 -45.95 28.09
C GLU A 2 6.82 -45.41 26.76
N GLU A 3 5.50 -45.28 26.65
CA GLU A 3 4.87 -44.61 25.53
C GLU A 3 4.95 -43.10 25.76
N SER A 4 5.79 -42.45 24.94
CA SER A 4 5.96 -41.01 24.93
C SER A 4 4.74 -40.35 24.29
N SER A 5 3.89 -39.76 25.13
CA SER A 5 2.73 -38.94 24.74
C SER A 5 3.21 -37.59 24.17
N ILE A 6 3.50 -37.56 22.87
CA ILE A 6 3.73 -36.31 22.14
C ILE A 6 2.38 -35.61 21.94
N GLY A 7 2.24 -34.46 22.61
CA GLY A 7 0.98 -33.76 22.85
C GLY A 7 0.28 -33.21 21.61
N SER A 8 -1.03 -33.44 21.57
CA SER A 8 -2.00 -32.92 20.60
C SER A 8 -2.16 -31.39 20.60
N ASP A 9 -1.54 -30.68 21.54
CA ASP A 9 -1.65 -29.22 21.67
C ASP A 9 -0.81 -28.45 20.63
N SER A 10 0.21 -29.09 20.03
CA SER A 10 1.11 -28.40 19.08
C SER A 10 0.48 -28.14 17.71
N TRP A 11 -0.58 -28.86 17.32
CA TRP A 11 -1.20 -28.72 16.00
C TRP A 11 -2.23 -27.59 15.93
N ARG A 12 -2.85 -27.22 17.06
CA ARG A 12 -3.86 -26.15 17.10
C ARG A 12 -3.24 -24.76 16.94
N THR A 13 -2.06 -24.53 17.52
CA THR A 13 -1.39 -23.21 17.45
C THR A 13 -0.87 -22.87 16.06
N PHE A 14 -0.53 -23.88 15.25
CA PHE A 14 -0.02 -23.67 13.89
C PHE A 14 -1.15 -23.31 12.91
N SER A 15 -2.34 -23.91 13.06
CA SER A 15 -3.50 -23.58 12.21
C SER A 15 -4.07 -22.19 12.49
N ASP A 16 -4.09 -21.75 13.74
CA ASP A 16 -4.63 -20.42 14.10
C ASP A 16 -3.73 -19.26 13.60
N ALA A 17 -2.41 -19.48 13.51
CA ALA A 17 -1.49 -18.48 12.94
C ALA A 17 -1.65 -18.35 11.42
N VAL A 18 -1.83 -19.48 10.71
CA VAL A 18 -2.01 -19.50 9.25
C VAL A 18 -3.36 -18.87 8.84
N ILE A 19 -4.43 -19.11 9.60
CA ILE A 19 -5.74 -18.52 9.33
C ILE A 19 -5.73 -17.00 9.54
N ARG A 20 -5.01 -16.50 10.56
CA ARG A 20 -4.86 -15.05 10.80
C ARG A 20 -4.03 -14.34 9.73
N ASP A 21 -3.03 -15.00 9.17
CA ASP A 21 -2.25 -14.46 8.05
C ASP A 21 -3.07 -14.40 6.76
N MET A 22 -3.97 -15.37 6.51
CA MET A 22 -4.85 -15.36 5.33
C MET A 22 -5.89 -14.23 5.37
N GLU A 23 -6.55 -14.00 6.51
CA GLU A 23 -7.55 -12.91 6.62
C GLU A 23 -6.92 -11.50 6.60
N GLN A 24 -5.64 -11.37 6.95
CA GLN A 24 -4.94 -10.07 6.89
C GLN A 24 -4.52 -9.66 5.48
N GLN A 25 -4.35 -10.59 4.54
CA GLN A 25 -3.96 -10.26 3.17
C GLN A 25 -5.12 -9.77 2.30
N ASP A 26 -6.35 -10.17 2.62
CA ASP A 26 -7.53 -9.86 1.80
C ASP A 26 -7.72 -8.35 1.58
N TRP A 27 -7.53 -7.52 2.60
CA TRP A 27 -7.75 -6.06 2.43
C TRP A 27 -6.64 -5.36 1.64
N LEU A 28 -5.43 -5.95 1.57
CA LEU A 28 -4.35 -5.40 0.74
C LEU A 28 -4.60 -5.62 -0.74
N GLU A 29 -5.38 -6.64 -1.10
CA GLU A 29 -5.83 -6.83 -2.48
C GLU A 29 -6.86 -5.77 -2.92
N ASP A 30 -7.57 -5.19 -1.96
CA ASP A 30 -8.53 -4.12 -2.21
C ASP A 30 -7.83 -2.78 -2.36
N VAL A 31 -6.91 -2.41 -1.46
CA VAL A 31 -6.29 -1.09 -1.47
C VAL A 31 -5.49 -0.86 -2.74
N VAL A 32 -5.78 0.24 -3.42
CA VAL A 32 -5.10 0.63 -4.66
C VAL A 32 -4.18 1.80 -4.41
N ILE A 33 -2.97 1.67 -4.94
CA ILE A 33 -1.89 2.64 -4.86
C ILE A 33 -1.59 3.08 -6.28
N VAL A 34 -1.72 4.38 -6.52
CA VAL A 34 -1.43 4.99 -7.82
C VAL A 34 -0.20 5.86 -7.67
N ASN A 35 0.72 5.75 -8.63
CA ASN A 35 1.90 6.59 -8.75
C ASN A 35 1.83 7.34 -10.09
N GLU A 36 1.74 8.67 -10.03
CA GLU A 36 1.72 9.55 -11.19
C GLU A 36 3.16 9.84 -11.64
N SER A 37 3.66 8.99 -12.53
CA SER A 37 5.02 9.02 -13.07
C SER A 37 5.06 8.23 -14.38
N PRO A 38 5.76 8.71 -15.42
CA PRO A 38 5.92 7.96 -16.67
C PRO A 38 6.84 6.72 -16.53
N ASP A 39 7.55 6.59 -15.40
CA ASP A 39 8.38 5.42 -15.08
C ASP A 39 7.95 4.80 -13.75
N GLU A 40 7.60 3.52 -13.79
CA GLU A 40 7.13 2.71 -12.65
C GLU A 40 8.17 2.68 -11.51
N ARG A 41 9.45 2.81 -11.83
CA ARG A 41 10.53 2.79 -10.83
C ARG A 41 10.82 4.15 -10.21
N VAL A 42 10.24 5.21 -10.77
CA VAL A 42 10.41 6.58 -10.29
C VAL A 42 9.16 6.98 -9.51
N VAL A 43 9.37 7.47 -8.29
CA VAL A 43 8.28 7.94 -7.44
C VAL A 43 7.86 9.34 -7.89
N GLY A 44 6.58 9.48 -8.26
CA GLY A 44 5.92 10.75 -8.50
C GLY A 44 4.94 11.10 -7.38
N ASP A 45 3.74 11.56 -7.73
CA ASP A 45 2.68 11.75 -6.73
C ASP A 45 1.96 10.43 -6.43
N VAL A 46 1.92 10.06 -5.15
CA VAL A 46 1.38 8.76 -4.71
C VAL A 46 0.04 8.95 -4.05
N SER A 47 -0.99 8.39 -4.66
CA SER A 47 -2.37 8.40 -4.17
C SER A 47 -2.79 7.02 -3.65
N LEU A 48 -3.52 7.02 -2.54
CA LEU A 48 -4.07 5.80 -1.92
C LEU A 48 -5.59 5.79 -2.02
N PHE A 49 -6.13 4.66 -2.44
CA PHE A 49 -7.55 4.41 -2.58
C PHE A 49 -7.94 3.15 -1.83
N ARG A 50 -9.13 3.15 -1.22
CA ARG A 50 -9.60 2.00 -0.45
C ARG A 50 -9.87 0.77 -1.32
N ASN A 51 -10.29 0.99 -2.56
CA ASN A 51 -10.58 -0.05 -3.53
C ASN A 51 -10.37 0.47 -4.96
N ALA A 52 -10.32 -0.44 -5.92
CA ALA A 52 -10.20 -0.09 -7.34
C ALA A 52 -11.35 0.79 -7.85
N GLY A 53 -12.58 0.61 -7.36
CA GLY A 53 -13.71 1.44 -7.74
C GLY A 53 -13.55 2.92 -7.32
N ASP A 54 -12.97 3.17 -6.14
CA ASP A 54 -12.61 4.52 -5.70
C ASP A 54 -11.53 5.15 -6.58
N ALA A 55 -10.50 4.37 -6.95
CA ALA A 55 -9.45 4.83 -7.86
C ALA A 55 -10.03 5.20 -9.23
N CYS A 56 -10.80 4.29 -9.84
CA CYS A 56 -11.47 4.49 -11.13
C CYS A 56 -12.38 5.71 -11.16
N ARG A 57 -13.10 6.01 -10.07
CA ARG A 57 -13.94 7.22 -9.99
C ARG A 57 -13.14 8.51 -9.87
N ARG A 58 -11.91 8.45 -9.36
CA ARG A 58 -11.09 9.63 -9.08
C ARG A 58 -10.13 9.96 -10.20
N LEU A 59 -9.63 8.94 -10.89
CA LEU A 59 -8.74 9.09 -12.03
C LEU A 59 -9.50 9.64 -13.23
N GLU A 60 -8.83 10.56 -13.94
CA GLU A 60 -9.38 11.20 -15.13
C GLU A 60 -9.03 10.34 -16.36
N GLN A 61 -9.89 10.36 -17.39
CA GLN A 61 -9.70 9.52 -18.58
C GLN A 61 -8.33 9.74 -19.25
N TRP A 62 -7.88 10.99 -19.33
CA TRP A 62 -6.64 11.36 -20.00
C TRP A 62 -5.42 10.81 -19.26
N TRP A 63 -5.48 10.67 -17.93
CA TRP A 63 -4.42 10.05 -17.15
C TRP A 63 -4.15 8.61 -17.61
N VAL A 64 -5.20 7.88 -17.99
CA VAL A 64 -5.09 6.51 -18.52
C VAL A 64 -4.66 6.50 -19.98
N GLU A 65 -5.26 7.36 -20.82
CA GLU A 65 -4.97 7.42 -22.25
C GLU A 65 -3.52 7.85 -22.53
N ASP A 66 -3.01 8.82 -21.77
CA ASP A 66 -1.66 9.36 -21.90
C ASP A 66 -0.61 8.56 -21.09
N GLN A 67 -1.05 7.51 -20.37
CA GLN A 67 -0.19 6.64 -19.55
C GLN A 67 0.63 7.42 -18.50
N GLU A 68 -0.03 8.35 -17.80
CA GLU A 68 0.58 9.26 -16.82
C GLU A 68 0.96 8.58 -15.50
N GLY A 69 0.81 7.26 -15.42
CA GLY A 69 1.25 6.53 -14.24
C GLY A 69 0.91 5.06 -14.19
N PHE A 70 1.08 4.52 -12.98
CA PHE A 70 0.95 3.10 -12.69
C PHE A 70 0.05 2.90 -11.48
N ALA A 71 -0.74 1.83 -11.50
CA ALA A 71 -1.65 1.47 -10.42
C ALA A 71 -1.39 0.02 -9.97
N PHE A 72 -1.32 -0.18 -8.66
CA PHE A 72 -1.12 -1.49 -8.04
C PHE A 72 -2.09 -1.71 -6.89
N THR A 73 -2.45 -2.96 -6.61
CA THR A 73 -3.00 -3.34 -5.29
C THR A 73 -1.88 -3.29 -4.26
N ALA A 74 -2.19 -3.04 -2.99
CA ALA A 74 -1.19 -3.04 -1.93
C ALA A 74 -0.55 -4.42 -1.70
N SER A 75 -1.17 -5.50 -2.20
CA SER A 75 -0.60 -6.85 -2.25
C SER A 75 0.44 -7.06 -3.37
N GLY A 76 0.64 -6.09 -4.27
CA GLY A 76 1.65 -6.16 -5.32
C GLY A 76 1.14 -6.52 -6.72
N ALA A 77 -0.17 -6.70 -6.91
CA ALA A 77 -0.73 -6.96 -8.24
C ALA A 77 -0.83 -5.66 -9.05
N ARG A 78 -0.36 -5.68 -10.29
CA ARG A 78 -0.49 -4.55 -11.21
C ARG A 78 -1.92 -4.47 -11.74
N LEU A 79 -2.49 -3.27 -11.73
CA LEU A 79 -3.79 -2.99 -12.32
C LEU A 79 -3.58 -2.37 -13.70
N ILE A 80 -4.13 -3.03 -14.72
CA ILE A 80 -4.18 -2.46 -16.07
C ILE A 80 -5.50 -1.71 -16.19
N LEU A 81 -5.41 -0.40 -16.33
CA LEU A 81 -6.56 0.49 -16.46
C LEU A 81 -6.87 0.74 -17.94
N ALA A 82 -8.15 0.92 -18.25
CA ALA A 82 -8.63 1.30 -19.56
C ALA A 82 -9.78 2.32 -19.43
N VAL A 83 -10.19 2.91 -20.54
CA VAL A 83 -11.37 3.75 -20.64
C VAL A 83 -12.47 2.97 -21.36
N ASP A 84 -13.66 2.89 -20.77
CA ASP A 84 -14.81 2.20 -21.36
C ASP A 84 -15.54 3.04 -22.43
N ALA A 85 -16.57 2.47 -23.06
CA ALA A 85 -17.35 3.16 -24.09
C ALA A 85 -18.15 4.39 -23.58
N SER A 86 -18.24 4.57 -22.27
CA SER A 86 -18.89 5.70 -21.61
C SER A 86 -17.88 6.70 -21.02
N ASN A 87 -16.60 6.62 -21.42
CA ASN A 87 -15.51 7.45 -20.94
C ASN A 87 -15.20 7.31 -19.44
N ASN A 88 -15.54 6.18 -18.82
CA ASN A 88 -15.15 5.90 -17.43
C ASN A 88 -13.84 5.12 -17.39
N VAL A 89 -13.00 5.44 -16.41
CA VAL A 89 -11.83 4.61 -16.09
C VAL A 89 -12.32 3.31 -15.46
N VAL A 90 -11.81 2.18 -15.94
CA VAL A 90 -12.12 0.84 -15.44
C VAL A 90 -10.84 0.02 -15.28
N VAL A 91 -10.86 -0.96 -14.39
CA VAL A 91 -9.81 -1.99 -14.35
C VAL A 91 -10.11 -3.00 -15.46
N GLU A 92 -9.28 -3.01 -16.50
CA GLU A 92 -9.39 -3.98 -17.59
C GLU A 92 -8.98 -5.38 -17.11
N ARG A 93 -7.84 -5.46 -16.40
CA ARG A 93 -7.33 -6.71 -15.83
C ARG A 93 -6.36 -6.46 -14.68
N ARG A 94 -6.09 -7.53 -13.93
CA ARG A 94 -5.09 -7.59 -12.86
C ARG A 94 -3.98 -8.55 -13.28
N GLU A 95 -2.73 -8.14 -13.12
CA GLU A 95 -1.56 -8.93 -13.48
C GLU A 95 -0.69 -9.17 -12.24
N ALA A 96 -0.25 -10.41 -12.05
CA ALA A 96 0.76 -10.70 -11.03
C ALA A 96 2.08 -10.04 -11.46
N CYS A 97 2.69 -9.29 -10.54
CA CYS A 97 3.95 -8.61 -10.76
C CYS A 97 4.96 -9.10 -9.72
N ALA A 98 6.06 -9.70 -10.18
CA ALA A 98 7.00 -10.38 -9.29
C ALA A 98 7.69 -9.43 -8.29
N ASP A 99 7.91 -8.18 -8.70
CA ASP A 99 8.53 -7.11 -7.92
C ASP A 99 7.53 -6.04 -7.44
N GLY A 100 6.22 -6.25 -7.64
CA GLY A 100 5.19 -5.25 -7.33
C GLY A 100 5.20 -4.81 -5.87
N THR A 101 5.38 -5.74 -4.93
CA THR A 101 5.49 -5.43 -3.49
C THR A 101 6.69 -4.53 -3.19
N ASP A 102 7.83 -4.76 -3.83
CA ASP A 102 9.03 -3.95 -3.61
C ASP A 102 8.90 -2.55 -4.22
N ILE A 103 8.32 -2.47 -5.42
CA ILE A 103 8.00 -1.20 -6.11
C ILE A 103 7.10 -0.33 -5.21
N ILE A 104 5.96 -0.88 -4.78
CA ILE A 104 4.99 -0.20 -3.92
C ILE A 104 5.63 0.26 -2.61
N LYS A 105 6.42 -0.61 -1.98
CA LYS A 105 7.11 -0.27 -0.73
C LYS A 105 8.09 0.87 -0.94
N GLY A 106 8.76 0.94 -2.09
CA GLY A 106 9.59 2.07 -2.50
C GLY A 106 8.79 3.38 -2.59
N TRP A 107 7.67 3.35 -3.30
CA TRP A 107 6.76 4.50 -3.45
C TRP A 107 6.26 5.00 -2.08
N LEU A 108 5.66 4.10 -1.29
CA LEU A 108 5.11 4.42 0.03
C LEU A 108 6.16 4.98 0.99
N ARG A 109 7.37 4.42 1.00
CA ARG A 109 8.47 4.92 1.84
C ARG A 109 8.90 6.32 1.43
N SER A 110 9.00 6.59 0.13
CA SER A 110 9.36 7.91 -0.37
C SER A 110 8.34 8.96 0.05
N SER A 111 7.05 8.69 -0.14
CA SER A 111 5.96 9.58 0.28
C SER A 111 5.93 9.77 1.80
N ALA A 112 6.14 8.70 2.57
CA ALA A 112 6.19 8.78 4.03
C ALA A 112 7.38 9.62 4.54
N ASN A 113 8.54 9.55 3.87
CA ASN A 113 9.68 10.40 4.16
C ASN A 113 9.40 11.88 3.87
N ALA A 114 8.82 12.18 2.70
CA ALA A 114 8.45 13.55 2.34
C ALA A 114 7.46 14.16 3.35
N MET A 115 6.47 13.38 3.77
CA MET A 115 5.51 13.75 4.80
C MET A 115 6.17 13.96 6.16
N LEU A 116 7.07 13.06 6.57
CA LEU A 116 7.81 13.20 7.82
C LEU A 116 8.63 14.50 7.84
N GLU A 117 9.30 14.84 6.75
CA GLU A 117 10.07 16.09 6.67
C GLU A 117 9.16 17.32 6.75
N ALA A 118 8.02 17.31 6.05
CA ALA A 118 7.02 18.38 6.16
C ALA A 118 6.51 18.54 7.61
N ARG A 119 6.26 17.43 8.31
CA ARG A 119 5.84 17.42 9.72
C ARG A 119 6.95 17.91 10.65
N ARG A 120 8.20 17.50 10.45
CA ARG A 120 9.37 18.05 11.18
C ARG A 120 9.51 19.53 10.99
N GLN A 121 9.32 20.04 9.78
CA GLN A 121 9.37 21.46 9.51
C GLN A 121 8.25 22.22 10.25
N ARG A 122 7.03 21.68 10.28
CA ARG A 122 5.93 22.26 11.08
C ARG A 122 6.21 22.20 12.59
N ALA A 123 6.86 21.14 13.07
CA ALA A 123 7.23 21.00 14.48
C ALA A 123 8.30 22.00 14.90
N ARG A 124 9.31 22.26 14.06
CA ARG A 124 10.30 23.34 14.28
C ARG A 124 9.66 24.72 14.37
N GLN A 125 8.52 24.91 13.72
CA GLN A 125 7.72 26.14 13.80
C GLN A 125 6.76 26.16 15.00
N GLY A 126 6.79 25.14 15.88
CA GLY A 126 5.88 25.01 17.02
C GLY A 126 4.42 24.72 16.64
N LYS A 127 4.14 24.33 15.38
CA LYS A 127 2.76 24.11 14.89
C LYS A 127 2.20 22.75 15.28
N ILE A 128 3.06 21.76 15.51
CA ILE A 128 2.69 20.39 15.89
C ILE A 128 3.74 19.82 16.83
N ASN A 129 3.36 18.84 17.65
CA ASN A 129 4.28 18.02 18.43
C ASN A 129 4.44 16.65 17.75
N LEU A 130 5.67 16.22 17.50
CA LEU A 130 5.96 14.90 16.96
C LEU A 130 6.11 13.87 18.06
N GLY A 131 5.78 12.61 17.75
CA GLY A 131 6.13 11.49 18.60
C GLY A 131 7.65 11.27 18.66
N GLU A 132 8.14 10.56 19.67
CA GLU A 132 9.57 10.27 19.83
C GLU A 132 10.15 9.51 18.63
N ALA A 133 9.41 8.52 18.10
CA ALA A 133 9.82 7.73 16.94
C ALA A 133 10.00 8.59 15.67
N GLU A 134 9.01 9.45 15.36
CA GLU A 134 9.06 10.37 14.22
C GLU A 134 10.18 11.41 14.38
N THR A 135 10.38 11.90 15.60
CA THR A 135 11.48 12.80 15.92
C THR A 135 12.82 12.15 15.56
N ARG A 136 12.99 10.86 15.91
CA ARG A 136 14.16 10.05 15.54
C ARG A 136 14.23 9.64 14.07
N GLY A 137 13.19 9.88 13.28
CA GLY A 137 13.19 9.54 11.85
C GLY A 137 12.74 8.11 11.56
N VAL A 138 12.12 7.45 12.53
CA VAL A 138 11.68 6.06 12.38
C VAL A 138 10.34 6.04 11.63
N LEU A 139 10.34 5.39 10.47
CA LEU A 139 9.14 5.09 9.71
C LEU A 139 8.75 3.61 9.86
N PRO A 140 7.46 3.27 9.65
CA PRO A 140 7.03 1.87 9.59
C PRO A 140 7.77 1.08 8.49
N GLY A 141 8.05 -0.18 8.78
CA GLY A 141 8.80 -1.08 7.89
C GLY A 141 7.95 -1.89 6.92
N THR A 142 6.63 -1.95 7.13
CA THR A 142 5.67 -2.77 6.37
C THR A 142 4.74 -1.89 5.54
N ILE A 143 4.06 -2.49 4.54
CA ILE A 143 3.13 -1.78 3.66
C ILE A 143 1.94 -1.24 4.45
N GLU A 144 1.36 -2.05 5.34
CA GLU A 144 0.24 -1.69 6.20
C GLU A 144 0.60 -0.50 7.10
N GLY A 145 1.77 -0.55 7.71
CA GLY A 145 2.25 0.52 8.57
C GLY A 145 2.46 1.82 7.80
N LEU A 146 2.97 1.74 6.57
CA LEU A 146 3.15 2.92 5.71
C LEU A 146 1.81 3.48 5.23
N ILE A 147 0.87 2.63 4.82
CA ILE A 147 -0.50 3.03 4.45
C ILE A 147 -1.18 3.73 5.63
N ALA A 148 -1.10 3.16 6.83
CA ALA A 148 -1.65 3.77 8.04
C ALA A 148 -1.00 5.14 8.29
N TYR A 149 0.33 5.22 8.24
CA TYR A 149 1.06 6.47 8.44
C TYR A 149 0.64 7.57 7.47
N LEU A 150 0.45 7.24 6.18
CA LEU A 150 0.01 8.18 5.16
C LEU A 150 -1.47 8.55 5.28
N GLY A 151 -2.33 7.59 5.62
CA GLY A 151 -3.79 7.77 5.71
C GLY A 151 -4.23 8.68 6.86
N PHE A 152 -3.48 8.73 7.97
CA PHE A 152 -3.79 9.58 9.13
C PHE A 152 -3.28 11.02 9.02
N ALA A 153 -2.65 11.41 7.91
CA ALA A 153 -2.00 12.70 7.77
C ALA A 153 -2.90 13.84 7.25
N ARG A 154 -4.19 13.57 7.03
CA ARG A 154 -5.18 14.57 6.57
C ARG A 154 -5.82 15.32 7.72
#